data_AF-A0A3N8DND3-F1
#
_entry.id   AF-A0A3N8DND3-F1
#
_cell.length_a   1.000
_cell.length_b   1.000
_cell.length_c   1.000
_cell.angle_alpha   90.00
_cell.angle_beta   90.00
_cell.angle_gamma   90.00
#
_symmetry.space_group_name_H-M   'P 1'
#
loop_
_entity.id
_entity.type
_entity.pdbx_description
1 polymer ?
#
loop_
_entity_poly.entity_id
_entity_poly.type
_entity_poly.pdbx_seq_one_letter_code
_entity_poly.pdbx_strand_id
1 'polypeptide(L)'
;MQTYQREELWFPCSLDILAWDDAFHALMLGDQLRMEAYEAAIKRAIKPRDIVVDLGTGTGILARWACEAGAHRVYGIECNANMLDRANNTLTHLGYGERFIGLNALSYAVELPERADVIVSEIIGNLGDNEDCGRILADARQRMLAPKGRMLPQQLATYLVPVCSPNLHRQISEGVCRSVSQTQDIRQLLDALGLRSPFDTYYDAILPRSTYLSLPQPARRFDFEEDGYATDYTVALRFPANASGTLTGFKGFFVADLRNGILLNIEGDDHGIGRYSDSWKHAYLPLQQPLTVHRGDVIDVTLSRRAQNGTDSPFACRYHWKANVHSSQGIERMPA
;
A
#
# COMPACT_ATOMS: atom_id res chain seq x y z
N MET A 1 21.73 -9.14 0.13
CA MET A 1 20.50 -8.63 -0.48
C MET A 1 19.65 -9.82 -0.88
N GLN A 2 18.37 -9.83 -0.53
CA GLN A 2 17.46 -10.95 -0.80
C GLN A 2 16.83 -10.77 -2.19
N THR A 3 16.89 -11.79 -3.04
CA THR A 3 16.40 -11.73 -4.43
C THR A 3 15.02 -12.36 -4.54
N TYR A 4 13.99 -11.55 -4.37
CA TYR A 4 12.58 -11.94 -4.47
C TYR A 4 12.26 -12.52 -5.86
N GLN A 5 11.43 -13.56 -5.89
CA GLN A 5 11.03 -14.24 -7.12
C GLN A 5 9.60 -13.91 -7.55
N ARG A 6 9.36 -13.97 -8.86
CA ARG A 6 8.01 -13.93 -9.43
C ARG A 6 7.20 -15.12 -8.94
N GLU A 7 5.94 -14.86 -8.55
CA GLU A 7 5.04 -15.85 -7.99
C GLU A 7 5.57 -16.63 -6.76
N GLU A 8 6.48 -16.05 -5.98
CA GLU A 8 6.78 -16.49 -4.61
C GLU A 8 5.77 -15.86 -3.64
N LEU A 9 5.21 -16.67 -2.72
CA LEU A 9 4.19 -16.24 -1.77
C LEU A 9 4.84 -15.69 -0.48
N TRP A 10 4.49 -14.46 -0.09
CA TRP A 10 4.91 -13.83 1.16
C TRP A 10 3.71 -13.48 2.03
N PHE A 11 3.88 -13.51 3.36
CA PHE A 11 2.89 -13.00 4.29
C PHE A 11 2.75 -11.47 4.13
N PRO A 12 1.54 -10.91 4.30
CA PRO A 12 1.33 -9.47 4.21
C PRO A 12 2.18 -8.67 5.20
N CYS A 13 3.13 -7.89 4.69
CA CYS A 13 3.97 -7.03 5.52
C CYS A 13 3.13 -5.95 6.25
N SER A 14 2.03 -5.53 5.61
CA SER A 14 1.04 -4.56 6.11
C SER A 14 0.18 -5.05 7.29
N LEU A 15 0.29 -6.31 7.71
CA LEU A 15 -0.41 -6.82 8.90
C LEU A 15 0.43 -6.70 10.19
N ASP A 16 1.74 -6.41 10.08
CA ASP A 16 2.68 -6.39 11.21
C ASP A 16 3.49 -5.08 11.27
N ILE A 17 2.86 -3.96 10.88
CA ILE A 17 3.51 -2.64 10.69
C ILE A 17 4.14 -2.04 11.97
N LEU A 18 3.82 -2.58 13.14
CA LEU A 18 4.42 -2.17 14.42
C LEU A 18 5.69 -2.97 14.79
N ALA A 19 5.96 -4.10 14.13
CA ALA A 19 7.12 -4.95 14.38
C ALA A 19 8.25 -4.78 13.33
N TRP A 20 8.10 -3.86 12.37
CA TRP A 20 9.09 -3.59 11.33
C TRP A 20 10.44 -3.13 11.92
N ASP A 21 11.50 -3.83 11.54
CA ASP A 21 12.85 -3.69 12.10
C ASP A 21 13.83 -3.00 11.13
N ASP A 22 15.12 -2.98 11.49
CA ASP A 22 16.22 -2.47 10.65
C ASP A 22 16.26 -3.12 9.27
N ALA A 23 15.93 -4.41 9.15
CA ALA A 23 15.99 -5.14 7.89
C ALA A 23 14.83 -4.75 6.97
N PHE A 24 13.63 -4.56 7.52
CA PHE A 24 12.50 -4.02 6.74
C PHE A 24 12.75 -2.57 6.33
N HIS A 25 13.30 -1.73 7.21
CA HIS A 25 13.68 -0.35 6.84
C HIS A 25 14.79 -0.29 5.79
N ALA A 26 15.77 -1.20 5.84
CA ALA A 26 16.79 -1.33 4.79
C ALA A 26 16.21 -1.80 3.44
N LEU A 27 15.18 -2.66 3.46
CA LEU A 27 14.44 -3.05 2.25
C LEU A 27 13.69 -1.85 1.65
N MET A 28 13.01 -1.06 2.48
CA MET A 28 12.31 0.15 2.04
C MET A 28 13.27 1.20 1.47
N LEU A 29 14.40 1.46 2.13
CA LEU A 29 15.41 2.42 1.65
C LEU A 29 16.17 1.95 0.39
N GLY A 30 16.14 0.64 0.09
CA GLY A 30 16.70 0.06 -1.13
C GLY A 30 15.73 0.04 -2.33
N ASP A 31 14.47 0.42 -2.15
CA ASP A 31 13.45 0.40 -3.19
C ASP A 31 13.55 1.64 -4.09
N GLN A 32 14.22 1.50 -5.24
CA GLN A 32 14.51 2.61 -6.15
C GLN A 32 13.22 3.32 -6.63
N LEU A 33 12.14 2.56 -6.89
CA LEU A 33 10.86 3.10 -7.35
C LEU A 33 10.20 3.98 -6.29
N ARG A 34 10.20 3.55 -5.02
CA ARG A 34 9.80 4.37 -3.86
C ARG A 34 10.66 5.63 -3.76
N MET A 35 11.98 5.46 -3.74
CA MET A 35 12.92 6.51 -3.35
C MET A 35 12.99 7.64 -4.38
N GLU A 36 13.10 7.33 -5.68
CA GLU A 36 13.12 8.33 -6.75
C GLU A 36 11.82 9.14 -6.82
N ALA A 37 10.66 8.48 -6.65
CA ALA A 37 9.36 9.14 -6.72
C ALA A 37 9.17 10.12 -5.56
N TYR A 38 9.45 9.69 -4.31
CA TYR A 38 9.31 10.56 -3.15
C TYR A 38 10.34 11.69 -3.14
N GLU A 39 11.61 11.43 -3.47
CA GLU A 39 12.64 12.49 -3.55
C GLU A 39 12.23 13.58 -4.55
N ALA A 40 11.82 13.19 -5.76
CA ALA A 40 11.39 14.13 -6.79
C ALA A 40 10.11 14.89 -6.41
N ALA A 41 9.14 14.23 -5.76
CA ALA A 41 7.90 14.86 -5.33
C ALA A 41 8.16 15.88 -4.22
N ILE A 42 8.93 15.50 -3.19
CA ILE A 42 9.28 16.34 -2.04
C ILE A 42 10.08 17.56 -2.50
N LYS A 43 11.15 17.37 -3.27
CA LYS A 43 12.02 18.46 -3.75
C LYS A 43 11.35 19.40 -4.76
N ARG A 44 10.20 19.01 -5.34
CA ARG A 44 9.37 19.88 -6.20
C ARG A 44 8.18 20.52 -5.47
N ALA A 45 7.68 19.92 -4.39
CA ALA A 45 6.50 20.40 -3.67
C ALA A 45 6.82 21.37 -2.53
N ILE A 46 7.95 21.17 -1.86
CA ILE A 46 8.41 21.96 -0.71
C ILE A 46 9.16 23.21 -1.19
N LYS A 47 9.01 24.30 -0.43
CA LYS A 47 9.55 25.62 -0.70
C LYS A 47 10.33 26.13 0.50
N PRO A 48 11.29 27.07 0.29
CA PRO A 48 11.85 27.85 1.37
C PRO A 48 10.76 28.49 2.23
N ARG A 49 10.88 28.32 3.56
CA ARG A 49 9.94 28.74 4.61
C ARG A 49 8.76 27.80 4.92
N ASP A 50 8.48 26.76 4.13
CA ASP A 50 7.40 25.82 4.46
C ASP A 50 7.62 25.16 5.84
N ILE A 51 6.56 25.07 6.64
CA ILE A 51 6.45 24.14 7.78
C ILE A 51 5.97 22.78 7.25
N VAL A 52 6.68 21.72 7.61
CA VAL A 52 6.43 20.36 7.10
C VAL A 52 6.12 19.41 8.25
N VAL A 53 5.17 18.50 8.05
CA VAL A 53 4.99 17.30 8.87
C VAL A 53 5.39 16.09 8.04
N ASP A 54 6.29 15.27 8.59
CA ASP A 54 6.63 13.95 8.07
C ASP A 54 5.94 12.89 8.95
N LEU A 55 4.89 12.28 8.39
CA LEU A 55 3.89 11.49 9.11
C LEU A 55 4.18 9.99 8.92
N GLY A 56 4.70 9.33 9.96
CA GLY A 56 5.36 8.03 9.81
C GLY A 56 6.81 8.22 9.34
N THR A 57 7.57 9.08 10.03
CA THR A 57 8.90 9.51 9.56
C THR A 57 9.92 8.37 9.54
N GLY A 58 9.70 7.28 10.28
CA GLY A 58 10.58 6.11 10.30
C GLY A 58 12.03 6.49 10.61
N THR A 59 12.94 6.23 9.66
CA THR A 59 14.37 6.58 9.76
C THR A 59 14.70 8.02 9.33
N GLY A 60 13.70 8.86 9.03
CA GLY A 60 13.84 10.28 8.76
C GLY A 60 14.17 10.66 7.31
N ILE A 61 13.98 9.76 6.34
CA ILE A 61 14.38 10.00 4.95
C ILE A 61 13.53 11.06 4.23
N LEU A 62 12.22 11.10 4.46
CA LEU A 62 11.35 12.12 3.85
C LEU A 62 11.60 13.49 4.49
N ALA A 63 11.72 13.52 5.83
CA ALA A 63 12.18 14.68 6.58
C ALA A 63 13.56 15.20 6.13
N ARG A 64 14.49 14.31 5.78
CA ARG A 64 15.80 14.69 5.20
C ARG A 64 15.61 15.44 3.89
N TRP A 65 14.84 14.90 2.95
CA TRP A 65 14.57 15.55 1.67
C TRP A 65 13.80 16.87 1.83
N ALA A 66 12.93 16.99 2.84
CA ALA A 66 12.28 18.25 3.19
C ALA A 66 13.28 19.31 3.71
N CYS A 67 14.22 18.91 4.57
CA CYS A 67 15.31 19.76 5.02
C CYS A 67 16.25 20.18 3.87
N GLU A 68 16.55 19.28 2.94
CA GLU A 68 17.32 19.56 1.71
C GLU A 68 16.57 20.51 0.75
N ALA A 69 15.24 20.39 0.65
CA ALA A 69 14.38 21.28 -0.14
C ALA A 69 14.19 22.69 0.48
N GLY A 70 14.76 22.94 1.67
CA GLY A 70 14.75 24.25 2.31
C GLY A 70 13.56 24.53 3.24
N ALA A 71 12.84 23.49 3.71
CA ALA A 71 11.84 23.63 4.77
C ALA A 71 12.39 24.41 5.96
N HIS A 72 11.56 25.25 6.60
CA HIS A 72 11.97 25.99 7.80
C HIS A 72 12.05 25.05 9.01
N ARG A 73 11.05 24.18 9.12
CA ARG A 73 10.88 23.23 10.21
C ARG A 73 10.20 21.97 9.68
N VAL A 74 10.61 20.82 10.23
CA VAL A 74 10.04 19.50 9.90
C VAL A 74 9.68 18.79 11.19
N TYR A 75 8.39 18.52 11.40
CA TYR A 75 7.90 17.70 12.50
C TYR A 75 7.85 16.24 12.05
N GLY A 76 8.77 15.40 12.54
CA GLY A 76 8.77 13.97 12.28
C GLY A 76 7.95 13.23 13.32
N ILE A 77 6.78 12.71 12.95
CA ILE A 77 5.91 11.95 13.84
C ILE A 77 6.13 10.46 13.60
N GLU A 78 6.50 9.73 14.66
CA GLU A 78 6.74 8.28 14.61
C GLU A 78 6.33 7.61 15.92
N CYS A 79 5.66 6.46 15.84
CA CYS A 79 5.26 5.67 17.00
C CYS A 79 6.39 4.77 17.53
N ASN A 80 7.28 4.29 16.66
CA ASN A 80 8.42 3.44 17.01
C ASN A 80 9.62 4.30 17.46
N ALA A 81 9.84 4.39 18.79
CA ALA A 81 10.92 5.19 19.37
C ALA A 81 12.32 4.86 18.81
N ASN A 82 12.60 3.58 18.53
CA ASN A 82 13.91 3.15 17.99
C ASN A 82 14.15 3.67 16.56
N MET A 83 13.08 3.92 15.79
CA MET A 83 13.18 4.51 14.45
C MET A 83 13.31 6.04 14.55
N LEU A 84 12.52 6.67 15.42
CA LEU A 84 12.64 8.12 15.66
C LEU A 84 14.04 8.52 16.16
N ASP A 85 14.66 7.71 17.03
CA ASP A 85 16.04 7.94 17.47
C ASP A 85 17.03 7.86 16.30
N ARG A 86 16.78 7.01 15.28
CA ARG A 86 17.60 6.98 14.06
C ARG A 86 17.38 8.21 13.20
N ALA A 87 16.14 8.68 13.07
CA ALA A 87 15.83 9.95 12.40
C ALA A 87 16.52 11.14 13.08
N ASN A 88 16.37 11.26 14.40
CA ASN A 88 17.02 12.28 15.23
C ASN A 88 18.55 12.29 15.05
N ASN A 89 19.20 11.12 15.18
CA ASN A 89 20.65 11.00 15.02
C ASN A 89 21.12 11.33 13.59
N THR A 90 20.41 10.82 12.57
CA THR A 90 20.74 11.03 11.16
C THR A 90 20.61 12.50 10.78
N LEU A 91 19.50 13.15 11.13
CA LEU A 91 19.25 14.54 10.79
C LEU A 91 20.11 15.51 11.62
N THR A 92 20.46 15.16 12.87
CA THR A 92 21.46 15.91 13.64
C THR A 92 22.84 15.83 13.00
N HIS A 93 23.29 14.62 12.59
CA HIS A 93 24.58 14.42 11.93
C HIS A 93 24.68 15.16 10.58
N LEU A 94 23.57 15.27 9.85
CA LEU A 94 23.48 16.04 8.60
C LEU A 94 23.31 17.57 8.80
N GLY A 95 23.37 18.06 10.04
CA GLY A 95 23.28 19.50 10.35
C GLY A 95 21.86 20.07 10.33
N TYR A 96 20.83 19.22 10.45
CA TYR A 96 19.42 19.60 10.42
C TYR A 96 18.71 19.53 11.77
N GLY A 97 19.42 19.22 12.87
CA GLY A 97 18.85 19.04 14.21
C GLY A 97 18.13 20.27 14.81
N GLU A 98 18.40 21.49 14.33
CA GLU A 98 17.63 22.70 14.73
C GLU A 98 16.31 22.86 13.96
N ARG A 99 16.16 22.18 12.81
CA ARG A 99 14.96 22.25 11.94
C ARG A 99 14.07 21.03 12.09
N PHE A 100 14.63 19.85 12.37
CA PHE A 100 13.87 18.64 12.63
C PHE A 100 13.43 18.57 14.10
N ILE A 101 12.16 18.27 14.33
CA ILE A 101 11.60 18.03 15.66
C ILE A 101 10.92 16.66 15.63
N GLY A 102 11.57 15.67 16.22
CA GLY A 102 11.02 14.33 16.37
C GLY A 102 9.96 14.26 17.48
N LEU A 103 8.83 13.63 17.20
CA LEU A 103 7.69 13.48 18.11
C LEU A 103 7.31 12.00 18.22
N ASN A 104 7.61 11.36 19.36
CA ASN A 104 7.30 9.94 19.56
C ASN A 104 5.84 9.74 19.99
N ALA A 105 4.95 9.51 19.03
CA ALA A 105 3.52 9.30 19.25
C ALA A 105 2.82 8.72 18.02
N LEU A 106 1.61 8.18 18.22
CA LEU A 106 0.61 8.09 17.15
C LEU A 106 0.15 9.51 16.78
N SER A 107 0.02 9.80 15.48
CA SER A 107 -0.39 11.13 14.99
C SER A 107 -1.69 11.65 15.61
N TYR A 108 -2.65 10.76 15.86
CA TYR A 108 -3.92 11.04 16.55
C TYR A 108 -3.75 11.73 17.92
N ALA A 109 -2.62 11.53 18.60
CA ALA A 109 -2.30 12.10 19.90
C ALA A 109 -1.36 13.34 19.85
N VAL A 110 -0.92 13.76 18.65
CA VAL A 110 -0.04 14.91 18.47
C VAL A 110 -0.84 16.19 18.24
N GLU A 111 -0.56 17.20 19.06
CA GLU A 111 -0.89 18.60 18.78
C GLU A 111 0.37 19.35 18.35
N LEU A 112 0.26 20.20 17.32
CA LEU A 112 1.38 21.00 16.80
C LEU A 112 1.20 22.47 17.23
N PRO A 113 2.29 23.20 17.55
CA PRO A 113 2.21 24.61 17.96
C PRO A 113 1.87 25.55 16.79
N GLU A 114 2.03 25.08 15.55
CA GLU A 114 1.69 25.76 14.31
C GLU A 114 1.18 24.74 13.28
N ARG A 115 0.36 25.18 12.32
CA ARG A 115 -0.16 24.30 11.24
C ARG A 115 0.83 24.23 10.09
N ALA A 116 0.94 23.04 9.48
CA ALA A 116 1.89 22.75 8.42
C ALA A 116 1.43 23.24 7.05
N ASP A 117 2.35 23.82 6.28
CA ASP A 117 2.16 24.15 4.87
C ASP A 117 2.16 22.91 3.97
N VAL A 118 2.77 21.82 4.45
CA VAL A 118 2.92 20.52 3.76
C VAL A 118 2.80 19.37 4.78
N ILE A 119 1.97 18.37 4.50
CA ILE A 119 2.06 17.04 5.11
C ILE A 119 2.63 16.10 4.06
N VAL A 120 3.72 15.41 4.40
CA VAL A 120 4.27 14.28 3.64
C VAL A 120 4.15 13.01 4.47
N SER A 121 3.91 11.88 3.81
CA SER A 121 3.76 10.57 4.45
C SER A 121 4.06 9.45 3.47
N GLU A 122 4.67 8.37 3.97
CA GLU A 122 4.74 7.08 3.30
C GLU A 122 4.23 6.02 4.29
N ILE A 123 2.92 5.76 4.23
CA ILE A 123 2.19 4.75 5.00
C ILE A 123 1.23 3.99 4.06
N ILE A 124 1.65 3.82 2.80
CA ILE A 124 0.81 3.29 1.72
C ILE A 124 1.08 1.79 1.59
N GLY A 125 0.14 0.95 2.02
CA GLY A 125 0.25 -0.49 1.79
C GLY A 125 0.10 -0.87 0.31
N ASN A 126 0.41 -2.11 -0.05
CA ASN A 126 0.39 -2.56 -1.45
C ASN A 126 -1.01 -2.68 -2.11
N LEU A 127 -2.09 -2.69 -1.33
CA LEU A 127 -3.49 -2.46 -1.76
C LEU A 127 -3.86 -0.96 -1.74
N GLY A 128 -2.93 -0.08 -1.44
CA GLY A 128 -3.11 1.36 -1.21
C GLY A 128 -3.48 1.67 0.24
N ASP A 129 -4.61 1.16 0.71
CA ASP A 129 -5.21 1.53 2.01
C ASP A 129 -5.19 0.42 3.06
N ASN A 130 -4.42 -0.65 2.86
CA ASN A 130 -4.28 -1.76 3.81
C ASN A 130 -3.48 -1.43 5.08
N GLU A 131 -2.85 -0.26 5.12
CA GLU A 131 -2.18 0.33 6.30
C GLU A 131 -2.98 1.52 6.88
N ASP A 132 -4.25 1.65 6.46
CA ASP A 132 -5.24 2.65 6.93
C ASP A 132 -4.88 4.13 6.70
N CYS A 133 -3.96 4.38 5.75
CA CYS A 133 -3.55 5.71 5.29
C CYS A 133 -4.72 6.69 5.08
N GLY A 134 -5.86 6.22 4.56
CA GLY A 134 -7.07 7.02 4.37
C GLY A 134 -7.57 7.70 5.64
N ARG A 135 -7.64 6.99 6.78
CA ARG A 135 -8.11 7.60 8.04
C ARG A 135 -7.02 8.47 8.68
N ILE A 136 -5.78 8.01 8.62
CA ILE A 136 -4.61 8.69 9.19
C ILE A 136 -4.39 10.05 8.53
N LEU A 137 -4.45 10.12 7.19
CA LEU A 137 -4.25 11.33 6.41
C LEU A 137 -5.45 12.29 6.47
N ALA A 138 -6.69 11.78 6.61
CA ALA A 138 -7.87 12.61 6.85
C ALA A 138 -7.75 13.40 8.17
N ASP A 139 -7.44 12.70 9.26
CA ASP A 139 -7.24 13.29 10.59
C ASP A 139 -6.06 14.30 10.60
N ALA A 140 -4.92 13.89 10.04
CA ALA A 140 -3.75 14.75 9.93
C ALA A 140 -4.06 16.02 9.11
N ARG A 141 -4.76 15.92 7.97
CA ARG A 141 -5.19 17.11 7.21
C ARG A 141 -6.07 18.02 8.05
N GLN A 142 -7.10 17.49 8.69
CA GLN A 142 -8.06 18.28 9.46
C GLN A 142 -7.40 19.03 10.62
N ARG A 143 -6.53 18.36 11.39
CA ARG A 143 -5.93 18.92 12.60
C ARG A 143 -4.61 19.68 12.36
N MET A 144 -3.76 19.21 11.45
CA MET A 144 -2.39 19.70 11.30
C MET A 144 -2.17 20.59 10.08
N LEU A 145 -2.89 20.41 8.96
CA LEU A 145 -2.63 21.17 7.73
C LEU A 145 -3.17 22.61 7.79
N ALA A 146 -2.41 23.57 7.26
CA ALA A 146 -2.85 24.95 7.09
C ALA A 146 -3.91 25.07 5.96
N PRO A 147 -4.76 26.12 5.96
CA PRO A 147 -5.64 26.40 4.83
C PRO A 147 -4.83 26.62 3.54
N LYS A 148 -5.10 25.83 2.49
CA LYS A 148 -4.32 25.75 1.23
C LYS A 148 -2.91 25.15 1.40
N GLY A 149 -2.64 24.43 2.48
CA GLY A 149 -1.49 23.55 2.59
C GLY A 149 -1.57 22.38 1.58
N ARG A 150 -0.51 21.58 1.50
CA ARG A 150 -0.32 20.52 0.49
C ARG A 150 -0.22 19.13 1.12
N MET A 151 -0.96 18.16 0.61
CA MET A 151 -0.74 16.74 0.89
C MET A 151 0.27 16.10 -0.08
N LEU A 152 1.13 15.22 0.43
CA LEU A 152 1.91 14.23 -0.33
C LEU A 152 1.78 12.85 0.37
N PRO A 153 1.18 11.83 -0.27
CA PRO A 153 0.55 11.85 -1.59
C PRO A 153 -0.61 12.85 -1.70
N GLN A 154 -0.87 13.34 -2.92
CA GLN A 154 -2.07 14.13 -3.22
C GLN A 154 -3.24 13.19 -3.54
N GLN A 155 -3.02 12.18 -4.38
CA GLN A 155 -4.04 11.19 -4.76
C GLN A 155 -3.49 9.76 -4.67
N LEU A 156 -4.36 8.80 -4.35
CA LEU A 156 -4.08 7.38 -4.31
C LEU A 156 -5.22 6.60 -4.96
N ALA A 157 -4.88 5.64 -5.83
CA ALA A 157 -5.83 4.78 -6.52
C ALA A 157 -5.41 3.31 -6.43
N THR A 158 -6.22 2.49 -5.75
CA THR A 158 -6.11 1.03 -5.75
C THR A 158 -6.68 0.49 -7.05
N TYR A 159 -5.98 -0.44 -7.68
CA TYR A 159 -6.43 -1.18 -8.85
C TYR A 159 -6.51 -2.67 -8.53
N LEU A 160 -7.48 -3.35 -9.17
CA LEU A 160 -7.55 -4.80 -9.23
C LEU A 160 -7.42 -5.27 -10.67
N VAL A 161 -6.86 -6.48 -10.86
CA VAL A 161 -6.95 -7.23 -12.12
C VAL A 161 -7.07 -8.73 -11.83
N PRO A 162 -7.98 -9.47 -12.50
CA PRO A 162 -8.08 -10.93 -12.37
C PRO A 162 -6.83 -11.62 -12.92
N VAL A 163 -6.30 -12.61 -12.20
CA VAL A 163 -5.05 -13.32 -12.57
C VAL A 163 -5.17 -14.83 -12.55
N CYS A 164 -4.37 -15.47 -13.40
CA CYS A 164 -4.12 -16.89 -13.46
C CYS A 164 -2.73 -17.21 -12.90
N SER A 165 -2.66 -17.45 -11.58
CA SER A 165 -1.44 -17.82 -10.85
C SER A 165 -1.63 -19.14 -10.09
N PRO A 166 -1.57 -20.29 -10.80
CA PRO A 166 -1.68 -21.60 -10.15
C PRO A 166 -0.50 -21.89 -9.21
N ASN A 167 0.65 -21.20 -9.37
CA ASN A 167 1.80 -21.38 -8.50
C ASN A 167 1.59 -20.76 -7.11
N LEU A 168 1.05 -19.55 -7.02
CA LEU A 168 0.67 -18.95 -5.73
C LEU A 168 -0.49 -19.71 -5.08
N HIS A 169 -1.48 -20.13 -5.87
CA HIS A 169 -2.58 -20.94 -5.34
C HIS A 169 -2.10 -22.27 -4.75
N ARG A 170 -1.11 -22.93 -5.39
CA ARG A 170 -0.47 -24.13 -4.83
C ARG A 170 0.24 -23.84 -3.51
N GLN A 171 1.07 -22.80 -3.46
CA GLN A 171 1.79 -22.39 -2.25
C GLN A 171 0.87 -22.16 -1.05
N ILE A 172 -0.26 -21.47 -1.25
CA ILE A 172 -1.30 -21.29 -0.21
C ILE A 172 -1.86 -22.64 0.25
N SER A 173 -2.20 -23.55 -0.67
CA SER A 173 -2.70 -24.89 -0.35
C SER A 173 -1.69 -25.78 0.38
N GLU A 174 -0.40 -25.61 0.10
CA GLU A 174 0.71 -26.37 0.70
C GLU A 174 1.24 -25.74 2.01
N GLY A 175 0.77 -24.54 2.37
CA GLY A 175 1.26 -23.77 3.52
C GLY A 175 2.67 -23.17 3.32
N VAL A 176 3.15 -23.11 2.08
CA VAL A 176 4.48 -22.62 1.72
C VAL A 176 4.42 -21.10 1.56
N CYS A 177 4.80 -20.37 2.60
CA CYS A 177 4.78 -18.90 2.63
C CYS A 177 6.09 -18.37 3.23
N ARG A 178 6.55 -17.21 2.75
CA ARG A 178 7.74 -16.50 3.23
C ARG A 178 7.37 -15.37 4.20
N SER A 179 8.28 -15.02 5.09
CA SER A 179 8.25 -13.76 5.85
C SER A 179 9.57 -13.01 5.66
N VAL A 180 9.54 -11.69 5.88
CA VAL A 180 10.75 -10.84 5.95
C VAL A 180 11.37 -10.88 7.36
N SER A 181 10.52 -10.92 8.40
CA SER A 181 10.92 -10.98 9.81
C SER A 181 10.23 -12.13 10.55
N GLN A 182 10.99 -12.86 11.36
CA GLN A 182 10.58 -14.08 12.10
C GLN A 182 10.07 -15.24 11.22
N THR A 183 10.00 -16.44 11.80
CA THR A 183 9.33 -17.60 11.17
C THR A 183 7.84 -17.56 11.48
N GLN A 184 7.10 -16.69 10.79
CA GLN A 184 5.64 -16.67 10.85
C GLN A 184 5.08 -18.00 10.34
N ASP A 185 4.09 -18.56 11.06
CA ASP A 185 3.36 -19.77 10.68
C ASP A 185 1.95 -19.39 10.21
N ILE A 186 1.48 -20.03 9.13
CA ILE A 186 0.20 -19.69 8.49
C ILE A 186 -1.01 -19.92 9.40
N ARG A 187 -0.93 -20.85 10.36
CA ARG A 187 -1.98 -21.08 11.37
C ARG A 187 -1.98 -19.98 12.42
N GLN A 188 -0.80 -19.58 12.90
CA GLN A 188 -0.67 -18.48 13.86
C GLN A 188 -1.25 -17.18 13.29
N LEU A 189 -0.99 -16.89 12.00
CA LEU A 189 -1.61 -15.75 11.32
C LEU A 189 -3.14 -15.88 11.23
N LEU A 190 -3.66 -17.06 10.84
CA LEU A 190 -5.11 -17.27 10.74
C LEU A 190 -5.81 -17.19 12.10
N ASP A 191 -5.21 -17.74 13.17
CA ASP A 191 -5.72 -17.66 14.54
C ASP A 191 -5.73 -16.19 15.02
N ALA A 192 -4.63 -15.44 14.82
CA ALA A 192 -4.54 -14.03 15.19
C ALA A 192 -5.54 -13.13 14.43
N LEU A 193 -5.81 -13.43 13.15
CA LEU A 193 -6.81 -12.73 12.35
C LEU A 193 -8.25 -13.25 12.59
N GLY A 194 -8.44 -14.35 13.31
CA GLY A 194 -9.75 -15.00 13.48
C GLY A 194 -10.36 -15.49 12.16
N LEU A 195 -9.52 -16.03 11.28
CA LEU A 195 -9.88 -16.56 9.95
C LEU A 195 -9.93 -18.09 9.96
N ARG A 196 -10.59 -18.70 8.96
CA ARG A 196 -10.82 -20.16 8.91
C ARG A 196 -10.13 -20.86 7.74
N SER A 197 -9.78 -20.10 6.71
CA SER A 197 -9.15 -20.57 5.49
C SER A 197 -7.93 -19.69 5.18
N PRO A 198 -6.81 -20.24 4.69
CA PRO A 198 -5.73 -19.43 4.15
C PRO A 198 -6.18 -18.62 2.91
N PHE A 199 -7.34 -18.95 2.34
CA PHE A 199 -7.96 -18.18 1.26
C PHE A 199 -8.83 -16.99 1.74
N ASP A 200 -8.95 -16.77 3.06
CA ASP A 200 -9.68 -15.63 3.64
C ASP A 200 -8.79 -14.38 3.80
N THR A 201 -7.48 -14.46 3.51
CA THR A 201 -6.51 -13.36 3.57
C THR A 201 -5.83 -13.11 2.22
N TYR A 202 -5.33 -11.89 2.03
CA TYR A 202 -4.41 -11.57 0.95
C TYR A 202 -2.97 -11.96 1.34
N TYR A 203 -2.08 -11.93 0.35
CA TYR A 203 -0.65 -12.25 0.45
C TYR A 203 0.18 -11.26 -0.39
N ASP A 204 1.47 -11.15 -0.13
CA ASP A 204 2.37 -10.30 -0.94
C ASP A 204 3.09 -11.15 -1.99
N ALA A 205 3.08 -10.74 -3.27
CA ALA A 205 3.72 -11.46 -4.36
C ALA A 205 4.10 -10.56 -5.54
N ILE A 206 5.22 -10.87 -6.23
CA ILE A 206 5.53 -10.26 -7.52
C ILE A 206 4.72 -11.01 -8.59
N LEU A 207 3.58 -10.43 -8.99
CA LEU A 207 2.61 -11.00 -9.94
C LEU A 207 2.83 -10.45 -11.37
N PRO A 208 3.35 -11.26 -12.31
CA PRO A 208 3.68 -10.79 -13.65
C PRO A 208 2.48 -10.37 -14.48
N ARG A 209 2.67 -9.43 -15.41
CA ARG A 209 1.63 -9.02 -16.39
C ARG A 209 1.17 -10.16 -17.29
N SER A 210 1.99 -11.19 -17.48
CA SER A 210 1.61 -12.42 -18.20
C SER A 210 0.56 -13.28 -17.47
N THR A 211 0.24 -12.99 -16.20
CA THR A 211 -0.84 -13.67 -15.45
C THR A 211 -2.23 -13.06 -15.69
N TYR A 212 -2.31 -11.87 -16.30
CA TYR A 212 -3.55 -11.09 -16.36
C TYR A 212 -4.60 -11.75 -17.28
N LEU A 213 -5.82 -11.91 -16.77
CA LEU A 213 -6.99 -12.38 -17.54
C LEU A 213 -7.81 -11.23 -18.15
N SER A 214 -7.58 -9.99 -17.71
CA SER A 214 -8.25 -8.77 -18.19
C SER A 214 -7.33 -7.55 -18.06
N LEU A 215 -7.78 -6.37 -18.50
CA LEU A 215 -7.14 -5.10 -18.15
C LEU A 215 -7.46 -4.69 -16.69
N PRO A 216 -6.54 -4.05 -15.96
CA PRO A 216 -6.82 -3.53 -14.61
C PRO A 216 -7.93 -2.48 -14.56
N GLN A 217 -8.64 -2.42 -13.43
CA GLN A 217 -9.68 -1.42 -13.14
C GLN A 217 -9.48 -0.79 -11.75
N PRO A 218 -9.76 0.51 -11.57
CA PRO A 218 -9.64 1.17 -10.27
C PRO A 218 -10.74 0.68 -9.32
N ALA A 219 -10.35 0.07 -8.21
CA ALA A 219 -11.25 -0.43 -7.16
C ALA A 219 -11.57 0.64 -6.12
N ARG A 220 -10.60 1.49 -5.79
CA ARG A 220 -10.75 2.55 -4.78
C ARG A 220 -9.92 3.77 -5.18
N ARG A 221 -10.39 4.96 -4.80
CA ARG A 221 -9.65 6.22 -4.96
C ARG A 221 -9.77 7.08 -3.71
N PHE A 222 -8.72 7.85 -3.45
CA PHE A 222 -8.64 8.90 -2.45
C PHE A 222 -8.00 10.12 -3.12
N ASP A 223 -8.62 11.28 -2.96
CA ASP A 223 -7.90 12.57 -3.03
C ASP A 223 -7.76 13.02 -1.57
N PHE A 224 -6.53 13.22 -1.13
CA PHE A 224 -6.26 13.54 0.27
C PHE A 224 -6.52 15.01 0.60
N GLU A 225 -6.71 15.87 -0.41
CA GLU A 225 -7.10 17.28 -0.24
C GLU A 225 -8.63 17.47 -0.20
N GLU A 226 -9.41 16.46 -0.62
CA GLU A 226 -10.88 16.43 -0.49
C GLU A 226 -11.37 15.93 0.88
N ASP A 227 -12.60 16.28 1.23
CA ASP A 227 -13.25 15.94 2.50
C ASP A 227 -14.32 14.84 2.36
N GLY A 228 -14.56 14.09 3.43
CA GLY A 228 -15.71 13.19 3.55
C GLY A 228 -15.60 11.87 2.76
N TYR A 229 -14.43 11.49 2.25
CA TYR A 229 -14.26 10.20 1.58
C TYR A 229 -14.42 9.02 2.57
N ALA A 230 -15.19 8.00 2.18
CA ALA A 230 -15.42 6.82 3.02
C ALA A 230 -14.22 5.85 3.02
N THR A 231 -13.68 5.53 4.20
CA THR A 231 -12.61 4.53 4.41
C THR A 231 -13.13 3.10 4.54
N ASP A 232 -14.40 2.95 4.92
CA ASP A 232 -15.17 1.70 4.82
C ASP A 232 -15.98 1.73 3.51
N TYR A 233 -15.79 0.74 2.65
CA TYR A 233 -16.47 0.69 1.34
C TYR A 233 -16.71 -0.72 0.82
N THR A 234 -17.66 -0.84 -0.11
CA THR A 234 -17.83 -2.03 -0.95
C THR A 234 -17.88 -1.55 -2.41
N VAL A 235 -17.07 -2.15 -3.27
CA VAL A 235 -17.03 -1.87 -4.72
C VAL A 235 -17.32 -3.16 -5.49
N ALA A 236 -18.02 -3.03 -6.62
CA ALA A 236 -18.18 -4.09 -7.60
C ALA A 236 -17.48 -3.69 -8.91
N LEU A 237 -16.68 -4.59 -9.48
CA LEU A 237 -15.94 -4.41 -10.72
C LEU A 237 -16.30 -5.53 -11.70
N ARG A 238 -16.25 -5.21 -13.01
CA ARG A 238 -16.72 -6.08 -14.09
C ARG A 238 -15.66 -6.16 -15.17
N PHE A 239 -14.94 -7.28 -15.23
CA PHE A 239 -13.78 -7.49 -16.09
C PHE A 239 -14.13 -8.35 -17.31
N PRO A 240 -14.11 -7.82 -18.54
CA PRO A 240 -14.18 -8.63 -19.75
C PRO A 240 -12.90 -9.46 -19.90
N ALA A 241 -13.00 -10.77 -20.06
CA ALA A 241 -11.86 -11.66 -20.16
C ALA A 241 -11.11 -11.46 -21.49
N ASN A 242 -9.91 -10.88 -21.41
CA ASN A 242 -9.01 -10.69 -22.54
C ASN A 242 -8.16 -11.95 -22.82
N ALA A 243 -8.08 -12.89 -21.88
CA ALA A 243 -7.41 -14.18 -22.06
C ALA A 243 -8.26 -15.33 -21.51
N SER A 244 -8.00 -16.55 -21.99
CA SER A 244 -8.54 -17.78 -21.41
C SER A 244 -7.53 -18.34 -20.40
N GLY A 245 -8.01 -18.95 -19.31
CA GLY A 245 -7.17 -19.54 -18.28
C GLY A 245 -7.96 -19.94 -17.03
N THR A 246 -7.26 -20.13 -15.92
CA THR A 246 -7.86 -20.43 -14.62
C THR A 246 -7.73 -19.21 -13.72
N LEU A 247 -8.83 -18.55 -13.38
CA LEU A 247 -8.86 -17.47 -12.39
C LEU A 247 -8.56 -18.04 -11.01
N THR A 248 -7.39 -17.72 -10.46
CA THR A 248 -6.96 -18.17 -9.13
C THR A 248 -7.07 -17.08 -8.07
N GLY A 249 -7.24 -15.82 -8.48
CA GLY A 249 -7.30 -14.66 -7.59
C GLY A 249 -7.24 -13.35 -8.36
N PHE A 250 -7.00 -12.26 -7.63
CA PHE A 250 -6.79 -10.92 -8.18
C PHE A 250 -5.44 -10.38 -7.74
N LYS A 251 -4.75 -9.66 -8.63
CA LYS A 251 -3.63 -8.80 -8.27
C LYS A 251 -4.20 -7.45 -7.82
N GLY A 252 -3.89 -7.05 -6.60
CA GLY A 252 -4.07 -5.70 -6.07
C GLY A 252 -2.77 -4.92 -6.13
N PHE A 253 -2.84 -3.68 -6.60
CA PHE A 253 -1.70 -2.76 -6.65
C PHE A 253 -2.20 -1.32 -6.55
N PHE A 254 -1.32 -0.36 -6.27
CA PHE A 254 -1.69 1.07 -6.24
C PHE A 254 -0.94 1.93 -7.27
N VAL A 255 -1.56 3.06 -7.60
CA VAL A 255 -0.94 4.20 -8.26
C VAL A 255 -1.23 5.45 -7.42
N ALA A 256 -0.21 6.20 -7.03
CA ALA A 256 -0.35 7.47 -6.33
C ALA A 256 0.20 8.63 -7.18
N ASP A 257 -0.48 9.77 -7.23
CA ASP A 257 0.16 11.05 -7.58
C ASP A 257 0.69 11.64 -6.27
N LEU A 258 2.01 11.60 -6.12
CA LEU A 258 2.66 12.12 -4.92
C LEU A 258 2.52 13.65 -4.87
N ARG A 259 2.81 14.33 -5.99
CA ARG A 259 2.45 15.73 -6.23
C ARG A 259 2.66 16.12 -7.70
N ASN A 260 1.74 16.94 -8.22
CA ASN A 260 1.91 17.66 -9.49
C ASN A 260 2.16 16.73 -10.71
N GLY A 261 1.68 15.48 -10.69
CA GLY A 261 1.93 14.48 -11.73
C GLY A 261 3.22 13.67 -11.58
N ILE A 262 3.83 13.63 -10.38
CA ILE A 262 4.89 12.64 -10.08
C ILE A 262 4.21 11.38 -9.56
N LEU A 263 4.18 10.36 -10.41
CA LEU A 263 3.46 9.12 -10.16
C LEU A 263 4.37 8.06 -9.54
N LEU A 264 3.92 7.49 -8.42
CA LEU A 264 4.41 6.24 -7.88
C LEU A 264 3.44 5.13 -8.31
N ASN A 265 3.91 4.18 -9.13
CA ASN A 265 3.08 3.12 -9.71
C ASN A 265 3.73 1.74 -9.49
N ILE A 266 3.16 0.95 -8.59
CA ILE A 266 3.65 -0.39 -8.25
C ILE A 266 3.02 -1.52 -9.10
N GLU A 267 2.46 -1.23 -10.28
CA GLU A 267 1.95 -2.29 -11.17
C GLU A 267 3.05 -3.19 -11.76
N GLY A 268 4.27 -2.67 -11.87
CA GLY A 268 5.31 -3.25 -12.72
C GLY A 268 5.98 -4.50 -12.15
N ASP A 269 6.30 -5.42 -13.04
CA ASP A 269 6.87 -6.73 -12.77
C ASP A 269 8.27 -6.94 -13.39
N ASP A 270 8.84 -5.90 -14.02
CA ASP A 270 10.04 -6.02 -14.85
C ASP A 270 11.35 -5.76 -14.08
N HIS A 271 12.05 -6.85 -13.77
CA HIS A 271 13.36 -6.84 -13.13
C HIS A 271 14.47 -6.25 -14.01
N GLY A 272 14.34 -6.28 -15.34
CA GLY A 272 15.39 -5.83 -16.27
C GLY A 272 15.55 -4.31 -16.33
N ILE A 273 14.54 -3.57 -15.87
CA ILE A 273 14.50 -2.10 -15.91
C ILE A 273 14.07 -1.48 -14.57
N GLY A 274 14.16 -2.22 -13.46
CA GLY A 274 13.93 -1.71 -12.10
C GLY A 274 12.50 -1.21 -11.82
N ARG A 275 11.49 -1.71 -12.54
CA ARG A 275 10.08 -1.23 -12.43
C ARG A 275 9.21 -2.05 -11.50
N TYR A 276 9.80 -2.74 -10.54
CA TYR A 276 9.12 -3.55 -9.55
C TYR A 276 9.50 -3.06 -8.16
N SER A 277 8.59 -3.20 -7.19
CA SER A 277 8.88 -2.91 -5.79
C SER A 277 9.15 -4.20 -5.04
N ASP A 278 10.31 -4.29 -4.38
CA ASP A 278 10.61 -5.37 -3.45
C ASP A 278 10.05 -5.10 -2.05
N SER A 279 9.85 -3.83 -1.68
CA SER A 279 9.23 -3.45 -0.40
C SER A 279 7.73 -3.77 -0.35
N TRP A 280 6.95 -3.29 -1.33
CA TRP A 280 5.50 -3.51 -1.42
C TRP A 280 5.10 -4.80 -2.14
N LYS A 281 5.88 -5.22 -3.16
CA LYS A 281 5.48 -6.25 -4.12
C LYS A 281 4.10 -5.88 -4.71
N HIS A 282 3.16 -6.80 -4.74
CA HIS A 282 1.73 -6.54 -4.99
C HIS A 282 0.91 -7.42 -4.05
N ALA A 283 -0.33 -7.03 -3.77
CA ALA A 283 -1.25 -7.92 -3.08
C ALA A 283 -1.78 -9.00 -4.04
N TYR A 284 -1.89 -10.23 -3.54
CA TYR A 284 -2.61 -11.33 -4.16
C TYR A 284 -3.85 -11.65 -3.31
N LEU A 285 -5.03 -11.54 -3.91
CA LEU A 285 -6.33 -11.80 -3.29
C LEU A 285 -6.86 -13.14 -3.86
N PRO A 286 -6.56 -14.28 -3.23
CA PRO A 286 -6.79 -15.60 -3.81
C PRO A 286 -8.27 -16.02 -3.79
N LEU A 287 -8.68 -16.91 -4.67
CA LEU A 287 -9.98 -17.60 -4.59
C LEU A 287 -9.77 -19.01 -4.04
N GLN A 288 -10.56 -19.43 -3.05
CA GLN A 288 -10.51 -20.80 -2.50
C GLN A 288 -10.82 -21.89 -3.55
N GLN A 289 -11.70 -21.56 -4.50
CA GLN A 289 -12.02 -22.41 -5.64
C GLN A 289 -11.64 -21.64 -6.92
N PRO A 290 -10.60 -22.08 -7.67
CA PRO A 290 -10.27 -21.49 -8.95
C PRO A 290 -11.38 -21.69 -9.97
N LEU A 291 -11.60 -20.68 -10.83
CA LEU A 291 -12.68 -20.67 -11.80
C LEU A 291 -12.14 -20.71 -13.24
N THR A 292 -12.69 -21.55 -14.10
CA THR A 292 -12.37 -21.54 -15.54
C THR A 292 -12.87 -20.24 -16.18
N VAL A 293 -12.04 -19.62 -17.01
CA VAL A 293 -12.36 -18.41 -17.78
C VAL A 293 -12.00 -18.64 -19.24
N HIS A 294 -12.91 -18.29 -20.16
CA HIS A 294 -12.60 -18.18 -21.59
C HIS A 294 -12.55 -16.71 -22.01
N ARG A 295 -11.69 -16.37 -22.98
CA ARG A 295 -11.70 -15.04 -23.62
C ARG A 295 -13.12 -14.71 -24.12
N GLY A 296 -13.63 -13.56 -23.71
CA GLY A 296 -14.99 -13.10 -24.02
C GLY A 296 -15.99 -13.26 -22.86
N ASP A 297 -15.71 -14.14 -21.89
CA ASP A 297 -16.49 -14.24 -20.65
C ASP A 297 -16.34 -12.98 -19.79
N VAL A 298 -17.19 -12.83 -18.78
CA VAL A 298 -17.15 -11.69 -17.85
C VAL A 298 -16.89 -12.18 -16.42
N ILE A 299 -15.86 -11.61 -15.79
CA ILE A 299 -15.54 -11.84 -14.37
C ILE A 299 -16.10 -10.67 -13.57
N ASP A 300 -17.16 -10.91 -12.80
CA ASP A 300 -17.68 -9.95 -11.83
C ASP A 300 -17.04 -10.21 -10.47
N VAL A 301 -16.51 -9.18 -9.81
CA VAL A 301 -15.94 -9.26 -8.47
C VAL A 301 -16.48 -8.16 -7.57
N THR A 302 -16.81 -8.52 -6.33
CA THR A 302 -17.05 -7.57 -5.24
C THR A 302 -15.86 -7.58 -4.30
N LEU A 303 -15.33 -6.40 -3.94
CA LEU A 303 -14.35 -6.20 -2.87
C LEU A 303 -14.99 -5.30 -1.80
N SER A 304 -14.81 -5.63 -0.52
CA SER A 304 -15.13 -4.75 0.59
C SER A 304 -13.95 -4.60 1.54
N ARG A 305 -13.79 -3.40 2.11
CA ARG A 305 -12.84 -3.05 3.18
C ARG A 305 -13.61 -2.55 4.40
N ARG A 306 -13.28 -3.05 5.60
CA ARG A 306 -13.80 -2.52 6.87
C ARG A 306 -12.65 -2.32 7.87
N ALA A 307 -12.64 -1.20 8.59
CA ALA A 307 -11.79 -1.04 9.76
C ALA A 307 -12.18 -2.07 10.86
N GLN A 308 -11.19 -2.57 11.60
CA GLN A 308 -11.42 -3.44 12.75
C GLN A 308 -11.26 -2.63 14.04
N ASN A 309 -12.38 -2.37 14.72
CA ASN A 309 -12.38 -1.71 16.03
C ASN A 309 -12.16 -2.74 17.14
N GLY A 310 -11.34 -2.41 18.14
CA GLY A 310 -11.10 -3.26 19.31
C GLY A 310 -10.05 -4.37 19.13
N THR A 311 -9.22 -4.29 18.08
CA THR A 311 -8.00 -5.10 17.90
C THR A 311 -6.79 -4.44 18.54
N ASP A 312 -5.74 -5.22 18.84
CA ASP A 312 -4.50 -4.71 19.44
C ASP A 312 -3.73 -3.73 18.52
N SER A 313 -3.88 -3.87 17.20
CA SER A 313 -3.43 -2.85 16.24
C SER A 313 -4.52 -1.80 16.01
N PRO A 314 -4.22 -0.49 16.15
CA PRO A 314 -5.17 0.59 15.90
C PRO A 314 -5.38 0.86 14.40
N PHE A 315 -4.68 0.13 13.51
CA PHE A 315 -4.69 0.28 12.05
C PHE A 315 -5.33 -0.91 11.33
N ALA A 316 -5.73 -1.95 12.07
CA ALA A 316 -6.23 -3.19 11.49
C ALA A 316 -7.45 -2.96 10.58
N CYS A 317 -7.41 -3.49 9.37
CA CYS A 317 -8.52 -3.48 8.44
C CYS A 317 -8.68 -4.85 7.77
N ARG A 318 -9.95 -5.24 7.54
CA ARG A 318 -10.31 -6.51 6.93
C ARG A 318 -10.82 -6.27 5.52
N TYR A 319 -10.21 -6.98 4.57
CA TYR A 319 -10.72 -7.10 3.21
C TYR A 319 -11.53 -8.39 3.07
N HIS A 320 -12.57 -8.37 2.25
CA HIS A 320 -13.29 -9.55 1.82
C HIS A 320 -13.66 -9.39 0.34
N TRP A 321 -13.51 -10.46 -0.43
CA TRP A 321 -13.83 -10.46 -1.85
C TRP A 321 -14.58 -11.71 -2.26
N LYS A 322 -15.39 -11.58 -3.31
CA LYS A 322 -16.07 -12.70 -3.97
C LYS A 322 -16.13 -12.42 -5.47
N ALA A 323 -15.80 -13.44 -6.27
CA ALA A 323 -15.90 -13.38 -7.73
C ALA A 323 -16.86 -14.44 -8.28
N ASN A 324 -17.42 -14.16 -9.47
CA ASN A 324 -18.18 -15.10 -10.28
C ASN A 324 -17.74 -14.93 -11.75
N VAL A 325 -17.87 -15.98 -12.56
CA VAL A 325 -17.61 -15.94 -14.01
C VAL A 325 -18.90 -16.19 -14.76
N HIS A 326 -19.22 -15.32 -15.70
CA HIS A 326 -20.41 -15.37 -16.55
C HIS A 326 -19.97 -15.68 -17.98
N SER A 327 -20.30 -16.89 -18.47
CA SER A 327 -19.86 -17.30 -19.79
C SER A 327 -20.61 -16.59 -20.91
N SER A 328 -19.83 -16.12 -21.89
CA SER A 328 -20.29 -15.55 -23.15
C SER A 328 -21.17 -16.49 -23.97
N GLN A 329 -21.03 -17.80 -23.80
CA GLN A 329 -21.84 -18.81 -24.51
C GLN A 329 -23.28 -18.93 -23.98
N GLY A 330 -23.62 -18.29 -22.86
CA GLY A 330 -24.98 -18.26 -22.31
C GLY A 330 -25.95 -17.29 -23.02
N ILE A 331 -25.46 -16.45 -23.95
CA ILE A 331 -26.29 -15.55 -24.74
C ILE A 331 -26.51 -16.16 -26.13
N GLU A 332 -27.32 -17.22 -26.18
CA GLU A 332 -27.90 -17.64 -27.47
C GLU A 332 -28.72 -16.50 -28.06
N ARG A 333 -28.55 -16.26 -29.36
CA ARG A 333 -29.35 -15.27 -30.08
C ARG A 333 -30.78 -15.80 -30.15
N MET A 334 -31.72 -15.11 -29.50
CA MET A 334 -33.12 -15.27 -29.87
C MET A 334 -33.25 -14.94 -31.37
N PRO A 335 -33.77 -15.85 -32.21
CA PRO A 335 -34.12 -15.51 -33.59
C PRO A 335 -35.26 -14.49 -33.58
N ALA A 336 -35.27 -13.62 -34.60
CA ALA A 336 -36.31 -12.62 -34.84
C ALA A 336 -37.52 -13.22 -35.60
#